data_AF-A0A382N069-F1
#
_entry.id   AF-A0A382N069-F1
#
_cell.length_a   1.000
_cell.length_b   1.000
_cell.length_c   1.000
_cell.angle_alpha   90.00
_cell.angle_beta   90.00
_cell.angle_gamma   90.00
#
_symmetry.space_group_name_H-M   'P 1'
#
loop_
_entity.id
_entity.type
_entity.pdbx_description
1 polymer ?
#
loop_
_entity_poly.entity_id
_entity_poly.type
_entity_poly.pdbx_seq_one_letter_code
_entity_poly.pdbx_strand_id
1 'polypeptide(L)' 'MKIAKIETVHVAEFANILFVRIHTDSGLIGLGETYYTPDA' A
#
# COMPACT_ATOMS: atom_id res chain seq x y z
N MET A 1 -8.51 -6.48 -16.66
CA MET A 1 -7.87 -5.61 -15.65
C MET A 1 -8.83 -5.44 -14.50
N LYS A 2 -8.59 -6.19 -13.44
CA LYS A 2 -9.32 -6.15 -12.17
C LYS A 2 -8.33 -6.12 -11.01
N ILE A 3 -8.72 -5.51 -9.89
CA ILE A 3 -7.94 -5.57 -8.66
C ILE A 3 -8.08 -6.97 -8.07
N ALA A 4 -6.96 -7.62 -7.77
CA ALA A 4 -6.87 -8.96 -7.22
C ALA A 4 -6.49 -8.97 -5.72
N LYS A 5 -5.68 -8.01 -5.27
CA LYS A 5 -5.26 -7.87 -3.87
C LYS A 5 -4.92 -6.42 -3.54
N ILE A 6 -5.22 -6.02 -2.30
CA ILE A 6 -4.70 -4.81 -1.67
C ILE A 6 -3.71 -5.25 -0.58
N GLU A 7 -2.54 -4.66 -0.56
CA GLU A 7 -1.50 -4.95 0.42
C GLU A 7 -0.97 -3.68 1.05
N THR A 8 -0.87 -3.68 2.38
CA THR A 8 -0.20 -2.63 3.14
C THR A 8 1.24 -3.05 3.45
N VAL A 9 2.19 -2.13 3.27
CA VAL A 9 3.57 -2.31 3.70
C VAL A 9 3.88 -1.19 4.68
N HIS A 10 4.12 -1.56 5.94
CA HIS A 10 4.47 -0.64 7.01
C HIS A 10 5.88 -0.94 7.48
N VAL A 11 6.79 0.01 7.26
CA VAL A 11 8.20 -0.13 7.65
C VAL A 11 8.37 0.50 9.02
N ALA A 12 8.75 -0.29 10.02
CA ALA A 12 8.83 0.16 11.41
C ALA A 12 9.74 1.38 11.60
N GLU A 13 10.83 1.47 10.83
CA GLU A 13 11.77 2.60 10.85
C GLU A 13 11.14 3.91 10.31
N PHE A 14 10.09 3.80 9.49
CA PHE A 14 9.34 4.93 8.93
C PHE A 14 7.86 4.83 9.32
N ALA A 15 7.59 4.80 10.63
CA ALA A 15 6.26 4.52 11.18
C ALA A 15 5.14 5.47 10.70
N ASN A 16 5.47 6.68 10.24
CA ASN A 16 4.49 7.65 9.74
C ASN A 16 4.11 7.45 8.26
N ILE A 17 4.77 6.50 7.58
CA ILE A 17 4.55 6.20 6.17
C ILE A 17 3.82 4.87 6.06
N LEU A 18 2.72 4.87 5.30
CA LEU A 18 2.05 3.65 4.88
C LEU A 18 2.10 3.55 3.35
N PHE A 19 2.66 2.45 2.86
CA PHE A 19 2.58 2.11 1.45
C PHE A 19 1.40 1.18 1.21
N VAL A 20 0.73 1.38 0.07
CA VAL A 20 -0.33 0.50 -0.41
C VAL A 20 0.05 -0.01 -1.79
N ARG A 21 0.02 -1.34 -1.97
CA ARG A 21 0.22 -2.00 -3.25
C ARG A 21 -1.10 -2.57 -3.75
N ILE A 22 -1.49 -2.19 -4.96
CA ILE A 22 -2.67 -2.71 -5.66
C ILE A 22 -2.19 -3.71 -6.69
N HIS A 23 -2.48 -4.99 -6.46
CA HIS A 23 -2.14 -6.07 -7.38
C HIS A 23 -3.32 -6.30 -8.33
N THR A 24 -3.07 -6.42 -9.63
CA THR A 24 -4.10 -6.77 -10.62
C THR A 24 -4.04 -8.23 -11.04
N ASP A 25 -5.16 -8.72 -11.58
CA ASP A 25 -5.25 -10.05 -12.22
C ASP A 25 -4.29 -10.22 -13.43
N SER A 26 -3.81 -9.11 -13.99
CA SER A 26 -2.87 -9.09 -15.10
C SER A 26 -1.40 -9.02 -14.67
N GLY A 27 -1.11 -9.10 -13.36
CA GLY A 27 0.25 -9.04 -12.81
C GLY A 27 0.86 -7.64 -12.69
N LEU A 28 0.10 -6.57 -12.95
CA LEU A 28 0.56 -5.21 -12.70
C LEU A 28 0.40 -4.86 -11.22
N ILE A 29 1.35 -4.11 -10.68
CA ILE A 29 1.31 -3.63 -9.30
C ILE A 29 1.42 -2.12 -9.30
N GLY A 30 0.38 -1.45 -8.83
CA GLY A 30 0.40 -0.01 -8.55
C GLY A 30 0.90 0.23 -7.13
N LEU A 31 1.75 1.26 -6.96
CA LEU A 31 2.24 1.71 -5.66
C LEU A 31 1.65 3.09 -5.34
N GLY A 32 1.05 3.19 -4.16
CA GLY A 32 0.64 4.46 -3.56
C GLY A 32 1.24 4.58 -2.16
N GLU A 33 1.30 5.81 -1.67
CA GLU A 33 1.83 6.14 -0.35
C GLU A 33 1.04 7.26 0.29
N THR A 34 1.04 7.29 1.62
CA THR A 34 0.57 8.41 2.42
C THR A 34 1.56 8.66 3.56
N TYR A 35 1.59 9.91 4.01
CA TYR A 35 2.40 10.37 5.14
C TYR A 35 1.47 11.08 6.11
N TYR A 36 1.15 10.43 7.22
CA TYR A 36 0.50 10.91 8.45
C TYR A 36 -0.07 9.67 9.15
N THR A 37 0.22 9.48 10.45
CA THR A 37 -0.42 8.45 11.27
C THR A 37 -1.94 8.71 11.34
N PRO A 38 -2.82 7.75 11.02
CA PRO A 38 -4.16 7.79 11.59
C PRO A 38 -3.99 7.62 13.10
N ASP A 39 -4.31 8.66 13.89
CA ASP A 39 -4.66 8.39 15.28
C ASP A 39 -5.85 7.43 15.25
N ALA A 40 -5.73 6.32 16.00
CA ALA A 40 -6.75 5.29 16.14
C ALA A 40 -7.90 5.75 17.03
#